data_AF-A0AA37XEU8-F1
#
_entry.id   AF-A0AA37XEU8-F1
#
_cell.length_a   1.000
_cell.length_b   1.000
_cell.length_c   1.000
_cell.angle_alpha   90.00
_cell.angle_beta   90.00
_cell.angle_gamma   90.00
#
_symmetry.space_group_name_H-M   'P 1'
#
loop_
_entity.id
_entity.type
_entity.pdbx_description
1 polymer ?
#
loop_
_entity_poly.entity_id
_entity_poly.type
_entity_poly.pdbx_seq_one_letter_code
_entity_poly.pdbx_strand_id
1 'polypeptide(L)'
;MAAEVRSLTEDAVRSAKGERLRRVWWDLRGRHDEIRVPDERAMAWAGALTDVRLVLAQRLGVQDSADAERLEEVAAASSDEVSRALASLYLALSWLQESLIEAMLAEVPEAPEA
;
A
#
# COMPACT_ATOMS: atom_id res chain seq x y z
N MET A 1 -0.14 -12.12 -32.15
CA MET A 1 -1.18 -12.59 -31.20
C MET A 1 -0.70 -12.63 -29.75
N ALA A 2 0.37 -13.35 -29.38
CA ALA A 2 0.81 -13.42 -27.97
C ALA A 2 1.42 -12.12 -27.38
N ALA A 3 2.06 -11.27 -28.20
CA ALA A 3 2.63 -9.99 -27.76
C ALA A 3 1.55 -8.90 -27.55
N GLU A 4 0.48 -8.96 -28.34
CA GLU A 4 -0.64 -8.00 -28.30
C GLU A 4 -1.52 -8.23 -27.06
N VAL A 5 -1.77 -9.50 -26.72
CA VAL A 5 -2.44 -9.89 -25.46
C VAL A 5 -1.62 -9.50 -24.23
N ARG A 6 -0.28 -9.49 -24.33
CA ARG A 6 0.64 -9.08 -23.24
C ARG A 6 0.62 -7.57 -23.01
N SER A 7 0.63 -6.77 -24.08
CA SER A 7 0.48 -5.32 -23.98
C SER A 7 -0.88 -4.93 -23.38
N LEU A 8 -1.97 -5.58 -23.81
CA LEU A 8 -3.31 -5.31 -23.28
C LEU A 8 -3.44 -5.65 -21.79
N THR A 9 -2.72 -6.67 -21.31
CA THR A 9 -2.71 -7.04 -19.89
C THR A 9 -1.86 -6.10 -19.05
N GLU A 10 -0.70 -5.64 -19.54
CA GLU A 10 0.11 -4.64 -18.85
C GLU A 10 -0.59 -3.28 -18.73
N ASP A 11 -1.30 -2.85 -19.78
CA ASP A 11 -2.10 -1.62 -19.76
C ASP A 11 -3.33 -1.73 -18.86
N ALA A 12 -4.00 -2.89 -18.83
CA ALA A 12 -5.08 -3.17 -17.88
C ALA A 12 -4.59 -3.18 -16.42
N VAL A 13 -3.41 -3.76 -16.17
CA VAL A 13 -2.78 -3.75 -14.84
C VAL A 13 -2.39 -2.34 -14.42
N ARG A 14 -1.81 -1.55 -15.32
CA ARG A 14 -1.43 -0.14 -15.06
C ARG A 14 -2.66 0.74 -14.79
N SER A 15 -3.72 0.56 -15.58
CA SER A 15 -5.00 1.26 -15.39
C SER A 15 -5.64 0.90 -14.04
N ALA A 16 -5.67 -0.39 -13.70
CA ALA A 16 -6.20 -0.87 -12.43
C ALA A 16 -5.38 -0.36 -11.22
N LYS A 17 -4.04 -0.27 -11.35
CA LYS A 17 -3.18 0.39 -10.35
C LYS A 17 -3.60 1.86 -10.17
N GLY A 18 -3.74 2.62 -11.26
CA GLY A 18 -4.16 4.03 -11.19
C GLY A 18 -5.54 4.25 -10.57
N GLU A 19 -6.51 3.37 -10.84
CA GLU A 19 -7.86 3.45 -10.26
C GLU A 19 -7.85 3.17 -8.75
N ARG A 20 -7.10 2.15 -8.31
CA ARG A 20 -6.93 1.83 -6.89
C ARG A 20 -6.27 2.98 -6.12
N LEU A 21 -5.21 3.57 -6.68
CA LEU A 21 -4.51 4.71 -6.09
C LEU A 21 -5.40 5.94 -5.92
N ARG A 22 -6.24 6.24 -6.92
CA ARG A 22 -7.17 7.38 -6.86
C ARG A 22 -8.24 7.22 -5.78
N ARG A 23 -8.72 5.99 -5.53
CA ARG A 23 -9.65 5.71 -4.41
C ARG A 23 -9.00 5.91 -3.06
N VAL A 24 -7.84 5.32 -2.83
CA VAL A 24 -7.08 5.48 -1.57
C VAL A 24 -6.82 6.97 -1.29
N TRP A 25 -6.44 7.74 -2.31
CA TRP A 25 -6.24 9.19 -2.18
C TRP A 25 -7.51 9.96 -1.82
N TRP A 26 -8.66 9.60 -2.41
CA TRP A 26 -9.94 10.25 -2.09
C TRP A 26 -10.37 9.97 -0.65
N ASP A 27 -10.19 8.73 -0.19
CA ASP A 27 -10.57 8.31 1.15
C ASP A 27 -9.64 8.91 2.23
N LEU A 28 -8.34 9.03 1.94
CA LEU A 28 -7.38 9.77 2.78
C LEU A 28 -7.66 11.28 2.87
N ARG A 29 -8.40 11.86 1.91
CA ARG A 29 -8.73 13.29 1.89
C ARG A 29 -9.93 13.63 2.78
N GLY A 30 -10.75 12.65 3.15
CA GLY A 30 -11.79 12.83 4.15
C GLY A 30 -11.17 13.04 5.54
N ARG A 31 -11.64 14.04 6.30
CA ARG A 31 -11.26 14.20 7.71
C ARG A 31 -11.94 13.09 8.53
N HIS A 32 -11.39 11.89 8.47
CA HIS A 32 -11.87 10.75 9.23
C HIS A 32 -10.69 10.15 9.99
N ASP A 33 -10.92 9.86 11.27
CA ASP A 33 -9.92 9.22 12.14
C ASP A 33 -9.72 7.73 11.77
N GLU A 34 -10.60 7.18 10.92
CA GLU A 34 -10.57 5.81 10.40
C GLU A 34 -10.96 5.75 8.90
N ILE A 35 -10.45 4.75 8.20
CA ILE A 35 -10.85 4.41 6.83
C ILE A 35 -11.71 3.15 6.88
N ARG A 36 -12.96 3.21 6.42
CA ARG A 36 -13.82 2.03 6.33
C ARG A 36 -13.67 1.34 4.98
N VAL A 37 -13.22 0.10 5.01
CA VAL A 37 -13.03 -0.73 3.81
C VAL A 37 -14.07 -1.85 3.82
N PRO A 38 -14.97 -1.94 2.83
CA PRO A 38 -15.90 -3.08 2.71
C PRO A 38 -15.13 -4.38 2.51
N ASP A 39 -15.60 -5.48 3.11
CA ASP A 39 -14.94 -6.79 3.13
C ASP A 39 -14.63 -7.29 1.71
N GLU A 40 -15.57 -7.10 0.76
CA GLU A 40 -15.38 -7.53 -0.63
C GLU A 40 -14.27 -6.75 -1.36
N ARG A 41 -13.81 -5.64 -0.78
CA ARG A 41 -12.74 -4.79 -1.31
C ARG A 41 -11.46 -4.86 -0.48
N ALA A 42 -11.45 -5.53 0.66
CA ALA A 42 -10.29 -5.57 1.56
C ALA A 42 -9.01 -6.04 0.83
N MET A 43 -9.12 -7.07 -0.01
CA MET A 43 -7.98 -7.55 -0.79
C MET A 43 -7.50 -6.59 -1.87
N ALA A 44 -8.43 -5.89 -2.53
CA ALA A 44 -8.08 -4.86 -3.50
C ALA A 44 -7.35 -3.69 -2.84
N TRP A 45 -7.74 -3.34 -1.61
CA TRP A 45 -7.07 -2.33 -0.79
C TRP A 45 -5.67 -2.75 -0.37
N ALA A 46 -5.50 -3.96 0.18
CA ALA A 46 -4.18 -4.47 0.56
C ALA A 46 -3.22 -4.52 -0.64
N GLY A 47 -3.73 -4.92 -1.82
CA GLY A 47 -2.97 -4.87 -3.08
C GLY A 47 -2.61 -3.45 -3.52
N ALA A 48 -3.52 -2.49 -3.36
CA ALA A 48 -3.27 -1.08 -3.66
C ALA A 48 -2.16 -0.49 -2.77
N LEU A 49 -2.22 -0.75 -1.47
CA LEU A 49 -1.21 -0.30 -0.51
C LEU A 49 0.16 -0.91 -0.84
N THR A 50 0.19 -2.20 -1.17
CA THR A 50 1.41 -2.87 -1.64
C THR A 50 1.97 -2.20 -2.90
N ASP A 51 1.12 -1.92 -3.91
CA ASP A 51 1.54 -1.27 -5.14
C ASP A 51 2.16 0.12 -4.89
N VAL A 52 1.56 0.94 -4.01
CA VAL A 52 2.14 2.24 -3.62
C VAL A 52 3.49 2.04 -2.95
N ARG A 53 3.54 1.15 -1.96
CA ARG A 53 4.74 0.92 -1.16
C ARG A 53 5.90 0.44 -2.01
N LEU A 54 5.67 -0.37 -3.04
CA LEU A 54 6.71 -0.79 -3.98
C LEU A 54 7.28 0.39 -4.78
N VAL A 55 6.42 1.32 -5.24
CA VAL A 55 6.88 2.53 -5.94
C VAL A 55 7.70 3.42 -5.00
N LEU A 56 7.25 3.58 -3.75
CA LEU A 56 7.98 4.32 -2.73
C LEU A 56 9.31 3.66 -2.39
N ALA A 57 9.32 2.34 -2.18
CA ALA A 57 10.52 1.55 -1.93
C ALA A 57 11.55 1.73 -3.05
N GLN A 58 11.13 1.64 -4.31
CA GLN A 58 12.01 1.85 -5.46
C GLN A 58 12.59 3.27 -5.49
N ARG A 59 11.78 4.29 -5.16
CA ARG A 59 12.23 5.69 -5.14
C ARG A 59 13.14 6.01 -3.95
N LEU A 60 12.94 5.32 -2.82
CA LEU A 60 13.72 5.46 -1.60
C LEU A 60 14.94 4.53 -1.56
N GLY A 61 15.09 3.63 -2.53
CA GLY A 61 16.19 2.66 -2.59
C GLY A 61 16.07 1.52 -1.57
N VAL A 62 14.86 1.18 -1.12
CA VAL A 62 14.62 0.07 -0.19
C VAL A 62 14.66 -1.26 -0.94
N GLN A 63 15.57 -2.15 -0.57
CA GLN A 63 15.75 -3.48 -1.17
C GLN A 63 15.46 -4.60 -0.17
N ASP A 64 15.73 -4.36 1.12
CA ASP A 64 15.50 -5.32 2.20
C ASP A 64 14.85 -4.68 3.44
N SER A 65 14.67 -5.48 4.49
CA SER A 65 14.10 -5.01 5.76
C SER A 65 15.01 -4.02 6.48
N ALA A 66 16.33 -4.14 6.36
CA ALA A 66 17.27 -3.22 6.99
C ALA A 66 17.27 -1.84 6.33
N ASP A 67 17.00 -1.77 5.01
CA ASP A 67 16.69 -0.50 4.34
C ASP A 67 15.39 0.12 4.86
N ALA A 68 14.36 -0.71 5.08
CA ALA A 68 13.07 -0.23 5.55
C ALA A 68 13.15 0.32 6.99
N GLU A 69 13.91 -0.30 7.88
CA GLU A 69 14.16 0.18 9.25
C GLU A 69 14.82 1.56 9.26
N ARG A 70 15.78 1.81 8.35
CA ARG A 70 16.43 3.12 8.20
C ARG A 70 15.47 4.23 7.79
N LEU A 71 14.31 3.92 7.22
CA LEU A 71 13.33 4.94 6.83
C LEU A 71 12.75 5.68 8.03
N GLU A 72 12.75 5.11 9.23
CA GLU A 72 12.31 5.80 10.44
C GLU A 72 13.21 7.02 10.72
N GLU A 73 14.52 6.84 10.61
CA GLU A 73 15.49 7.94 10.77
C GLU A 73 15.36 8.97 9.64
N VAL A 74 15.15 8.52 8.40
CA VAL A 74 14.93 9.41 7.25
C VAL A 74 13.66 10.24 7.45
N ALA A 75 12.57 9.63 7.89
CA ALA A 75 11.30 10.30 8.16
C ALA A 75 11.40 11.30 9.33
N ALA A 76 12.21 11.00 10.35
CA ALA A 76 12.37 11.86 11.52
C ALA A 76 13.34 13.03 11.27
N ALA A 77 14.45 12.79 10.58
CA ALA A 77 15.62 13.67 10.64
C ALA A 77 16.24 14.07 9.27
N SER A 78 15.81 13.49 8.15
CA SER A 78 16.36 13.84 6.83
C SER A 78 16.24 15.33 6.54
N SER A 79 17.32 16.01 6.15
CA SER A 79 17.27 17.42 5.72
C SER A 79 16.59 17.63 4.36
N ASP A 80 16.53 16.59 3.52
CA ASP A 80 15.76 16.60 2.28
C ASP A 80 14.27 16.37 2.58
N GLU A 81 13.45 17.40 2.35
CA GLU A 81 12.01 17.40 2.64
C GLU A 81 11.26 16.36 1.81
N VAL A 82 11.68 16.14 0.56
CA VAL A 82 11.05 15.15 -0.33
C VAL A 82 11.29 13.73 0.18
N SER A 83 12.54 13.39 0.49
CA SER A 83 12.87 12.07 1.06
C SER A 83 12.20 11.85 2.40
N ARG A 84 12.14 12.87 3.26
CA ARG A 84 11.44 12.82 4.55
C ARG A 84 9.96 12.50 4.34
N ALA A 85 9.28 13.23 3.46
CA ALA A 85 7.87 13.03 3.17
C ALA A 85 7.58 11.65 2.56
N LEU A 86 8.42 11.18 1.64
CA LEU A 86 8.27 9.86 1.02
C LEU A 86 8.50 8.72 2.03
N ALA A 87 9.47 8.87 2.92
CA ALA A 87 9.73 7.92 4.00
C ALA A 87 8.56 7.87 5.00
N SER A 88 8.06 9.04 5.45
CA SER A 88 6.87 9.13 6.31
C SER A 88 5.65 8.47 5.66
N LEU A 89 5.44 8.71 4.35
CA LEU A 89 4.34 8.08 3.62
C LEU A 89 4.50 6.57 3.52
N TYR A 90 5.70 6.07 3.25
CA TYR A 90 5.96 4.63 3.22
C TYR A 90 5.63 3.98 4.56
N LEU A 91 6.09 4.57 5.67
CA LEU A 91 5.82 4.06 7.03
C LEU A 91 4.33 4.11 7.38
N ALA A 92 3.65 5.22 7.09
CA ALA A 92 2.21 5.36 7.35
C ALA A 92 1.38 4.33 6.56
N LEU A 93 1.72 4.10 5.29
CA LEU A 93 1.05 3.07 4.47
C LEU A 93 1.40 1.65 4.93
N SER A 94 2.57 1.47 5.55
CA SER A 94 2.95 0.19 6.13
C SER A 94 2.05 -0.16 7.31
N TRP A 95 1.91 0.79 8.23
CA TRP A 95 1.01 0.68 9.37
C TRP A 95 -0.45 0.48 8.92
N LEU A 96 -0.94 1.28 7.95
CA LEU A 96 -2.31 1.14 7.46
C LEU A 96 -2.58 -0.25 6.85
N GLN A 97 -1.61 -0.81 6.15
CA GLN A 97 -1.73 -2.15 5.59
C GLN A 97 -1.74 -3.23 6.67
N GLU A 98 -0.90 -3.10 7.69
CA GLU A 98 -0.90 -3.99 8.85
C GLU A 98 -2.25 -3.96 9.56
N SER A 99 -2.79 -2.77 9.86
CA SER A 99 -4.11 -2.63 10.48
C SER A 99 -5.24 -3.23 9.64
N LEU A 100 -5.18 -3.11 8.31
CA LEU A 100 -6.15 -3.75 7.42
C LEU A 100 -6.04 -5.28 7.46
N ILE A 101 -4.82 -5.83 7.45
CA ILE A 101 -4.60 -7.27 7.52
C ILE A 101 -5.08 -7.82 8.87
N GLU A 102 -4.82 -7.13 9.97
CA GLU A 102 -5.31 -7.50 11.30
C GLU A 102 -6.85 -7.52 11.34
N ALA A 103 -7.51 -6.49 10.80
CA ALA A 103 -8.97 -6.45 10.71
C ALA A 103 -9.53 -7.61 9.88
N MET A 104 -8.89 -7.92 8.74
CA MET A 104 -9.28 -9.05 7.90
C MET A 104 -9.13 -10.40 8.62
N LEU A 105 -8.07 -10.59 9.40
CA LEU A 105 -7.83 -11.82 10.15
C LEU A 105 -8.83 -12.00 11.30
N ALA A 106 -9.23 -10.90 11.95
CA ALA A 106 -10.23 -10.93 13.01
C ALA A 106 -11.62 -11.39 12.53
N GLU A 107 -11.93 -11.24 11.24
CA GLU A 107 -13.19 -11.69 10.65
C GLU A 107 -13.19 -13.16 10.18
N VAL A 108 -12.03 -13.82 10.10
CA VAL A 108 -11.98 -15.24 9.74
C VAL A 108 -12.46 -16.08 10.93
N PRO A 109 -13.60 -16.79 10.85
CA PRO A 109 -14.06 -17.61 11.96
C PRO A 109 -13.04 -18.73 12.24
N GLU A 110 -12.77 -19.00 13.52
CA GLU A 110 -11.95 -20.14 13.94
C GLU A 110 -12.55 -21.42 13.33
N ALA A 111 -11.74 -22.19 12.61
CA ALA A 111 -12.18 -23.47 12.07
C ALA A 111 -12.63 -24.37 13.24
N PRO A 112 -13.78 -25.05 13.16
CA PRO A 112 -14.19 -25.97 14.20
C PRO A 112 -13.13 -27.06 14.35
N GLU A 113 -12.59 -27.22 15.57
CA GLU A 113 -11.74 -28.36 15.93
C GLU A 113 -12.49 -29.64 15.57
N ALA A 114 -11.89 -30.45 14.68
CA ALA A 114 -12.43 -31.71 14.19
C ALA A 114 -12.16 -32.86 15.17
#